data_AF-A0A963PU05-F1
#
_entry.id   AF-A0A963PU05-F1
#
_cell.length_a   1.000
_cell.length_b   1.000
_cell.length_c   1.000
_cell.angle_alpha   90.00
_cell.angle_beta   90.00
_cell.angle_gamma   90.00
#
_symmetry.space_group_name_H-M   'P 1'
#
loop_
_entity.id
_entity.type
_entity.pdbx_description
1 polymer ?
#
loop_
_entity_poly.entity_id
_entity_poly.type
_entity_poly.pdbx_seq_one_letter_code
_entity_poly.pdbx_strand_id
1 'polypeptide(L)'
;MMRWLAAWMACIVVMLVLDAAWIGGIAQPVYQQGIGHLMAEQFDGVAAAAFYLMYGVALMVFAVAPGGVTTPWRGTLARGALFGLFAYATYDLTNMATLRDWPLAMSLMDMAWGS
;
A
#
# COMPACT_ATOMS: atom_id res chain seq x y z
N MET A 1 19.21 -4.60 -17.07
CA MET A 1 18.62 -3.31 -16.64
C MET A 1 17.18 -3.15 -17.10
N MET A 2 16.88 -3.28 -18.41
CA MET A 2 15.50 -3.17 -18.94
C MET A 2 14.45 -4.05 -18.23
N ARG A 3 14.79 -5.31 -17.93
CA ARG A 3 13.89 -6.25 -17.22
C ARG A 3 13.49 -5.78 -15.83
N TRP A 4 14.40 -5.15 -15.09
CA TRP A 4 14.13 -4.66 -13.73
C TRP A 4 13.26 -3.41 -13.75
N LEU A 5 13.50 -2.51 -14.71
CA LEU A 5 12.63 -1.36 -14.95
C LEU A 5 11.22 -1.78 -15.36
N ALA A 6 11.09 -2.76 -16.26
CA ALA A 6 9.80 -3.30 -16.67
C ALA A 6 9.04 -3.93 -15.50
N ALA A 7 9.72 -4.69 -14.64
CA ALA A 7 9.11 -5.27 -13.45
C ALA A 7 8.65 -4.20 -12.44
N TRP A 8 9.48 -3.18 -12.20
CA TRP A 8 9.12 -2.07 -11.32
C TRP A 8 7.91 -1.29 -11.85
N MET A 9 7.87 -0.97 -13.15
CA MET A 9 6.72 -0.35 -13.80
C MET A 9 5.47 -1.22 -13.68
N ALA A 10 5.60 -2.54 -13.86
CA ALA A 10 4.48 -3.46 -13.71
C ALA A 10 3.93 -3.47 -12.28
N CYS A 11 4.81 -3.47 -11.26
CA CYS A 11 4.39 -3.36 -9.86
C CYS A 11 3.57 -2.09 -9.61
N ILE A 12 4.05 -0.94 -10.10
CA ILE A 12 3.35 0.34 -9.93
C ILE A 12 1.99 0.33 -10.63
N VAL A 13 1.93 -0.13 -11.89
CA VAL A 13 0.67 -0.18 -12.65
C VAL A 13 -0.35 -1.09 -11.97
N VAL A 14 0.08 -2.28 -11.52
CA VAL A 14 -0.81 -3.19 -10.80
C VAL A 14 -1.30 -2.56 -9.50
N MET A 15 -0.42 -1.93 -8.73
CA MET A 15 -0.80 -1.27 -7.48
C MET A 15 -1.80 -0.13 -7.71
N LEU A 16 -1.57 0.72 -8.72
CA LEU A 16 -2.50 1.79 -9.08
C LEU A 16 -3.89 1.26 -9.45
N VAL A 17 -3.96 0.16 -10.19
CA VAL A 17 -5.24 -0.45 -10.58
C VAL A 17 -5.97 -1.02 -9.36
N LEU A 18 -5.25 -1.72 -8.47
CA LEU A 18 -5.83 -2.28 -7.25
C LEU A 18 -6.31 -1.16 -6.31
N ASP A 19 -5.49 -0.13 -6.10
CA ASP A 19 -5.85 1.01 -5.26
C ASP A 19 -7.00 1.82 -5.83
N ALA A 20 -7.07 2.02 -7.15
CA ALA A 20 -8.21 2.69 -7.76
C ALA A 20 -9.52 1.96 -7.46
N ALA A 21 -9.50 0.61 -7.45
CA ALA A 21 -10.65 -0.20 -7.08
C ALA A 21 -10.97 -0.11 -5.58
N TRP A 22 -9.95 -0.17 -4.72
CA TRP A 22 -10.11 -0.06 -3.27
C TRP A 22 -10.63 1.31 -2.82
N ILE A 23 -9.96 2.37 -3.25
CA ILE A 23 -10.24 3.75 -2.86
C ILE A 23 -11.61 4.17 -3.40
N GLY A 24 -11.87 3.93 -4.69
CA GLY A 24 -13.13 4.31 -5.32
C GLY A 24 -14.34 3.50 -4.85
N GLY A 25 -14.14 2.28 -4.35
CA GLY A 25 -15.22 1.39 -3.91
C GLY A 25 -15.50 1.44 -2.41
N ILE A 26 -14.46 1.28 -1.59
CA ILE A 26 -14.59 0.93 -0.16
C ILE A 26 -13.89 1.97 0.73
N ALA A 27 -12.65 2.35 0.41
CA ALA A 27 -11.85 3.17 1.33
C ALA A 27 -12.44 4.58 1.51
N GLN A 28 -12.90 5.23 0.43
CA GLN A 28 -13.43 6.58 0.50
C GLN A 28 -14.59 6.74 1.52
N PRO A 29 -15.68 5.95 1.48
CA PRO A 29 -16.75 6.10 2.48
C PRO A 29 -16.32 5.73 3.90
N VAL A 30 -15.45 4.72 4.05
CA VAL A 30 -14.89 4.34 5.36
C VAL A 30 -14.06 5.48 5.95
N TYR A 31 -13.22 6.14 5.14
CA TYR A 31 -12.36 7.23 5.59
C TYR A 31 -13.17 8.47 5.90
N GLN A 32 -14.17 8.81 5.08
CA GLN A 32 -15.04 9.95 5.37
C GLN A 32 -15.82 9.77 6.68
N GLN A 33 -16.29 8.56 6.97
CA GLN A 33 -17.00 8.28 8.22
C GLN A 33 -16.07 8.23 9.44
N GLY A 34 -14.87 7.64 9.28
CA GLY A 34 -13.95 7.42 10.38
C GLY A 34 -13.05 8.62 10.70
N ILE A 35 -12.49 9.23 9.67
CA ILE A 35 -11.45 10.27 9.76
C ILE A 35 -11.73 11.46 8.85
N GLY A 36 -12.98 11.70 8.44
CA GLY A 36 -13.34 12.77 7.50
C GLY A 36 -12.90 14.16 7.95
N HIS A 37 -12.85 14.40 9.26
CA HIS A 37 -12.36 15.65 9.85
C HIS A 37 -10.83 15.86 9.71
N LEU A 38 -10.07 14.81 9.38
CA LEU A 38 -8.62 14.84 9.12
C LEU A 38 -8.29 14.84 7.62
N MET A 39 -9.27 14.55 6.76
CA MET A 39 -9.04 14.44 5.32
C MET A 39 -8.70 15.81 4.72
N ALA A 40 -7.72 15.83 3.82
CA ALA A 40 -7.36 17.05 3.09
C ALA A 40 -8.53 17.53 2.22
N GLU A 41 -8.69 18.85 2.11
CA GLU A 41 -9.71 19.47 1.26
C GLU A 41 -9.49 19.18 -0.23
N GLN A 42 -8.23 18.99 -0.64
CA GLN A 42 -7.83 18.70 -2.00
C GLN A 42 -6.81 17.55 -2.01
N PHE A 43 -6.83 16.76 -3.08
CA PHE A 43 -5.92 15.65 -3.27
C PHE A 43 -4.49 16.13 -3.53
N ASP A 44 -3.53 15.69 -2.71
CA ASP A 44 -2.11 15.93 -2.93
C ASP A 44 -1.50 14.88 -3.87
N GLY A 45 -1.44 15.24 -5.16
CA GLY A 45 -0.88 14.37 -6.19
C GLY A 45 0.63 14.15 -6.10
N VAL A 46 1.37 15.05 -5.43
CA VAL A 46 2.82 14.93 -5.28
C VAL A 46 3.15 13.87 -4.24
N ALA A 47 2.49 13.93 -3.08
CA ALA A 47 2.65 12.92 -2.03
C ALA A 47 2.23 11.54 -2.54
N ALA A 48 1.12 11.44 -3.28
CA ALA A 48 0.68 10.20 -3.89
C ALA A 48 1.72 9.65 -4.88
N ALA A 49 2.20 10.47 -5.82
CA ALA A 49 3.22 10.02 -6.79
C ALA A 49 4.51 9.55 -6.08
N ALA A 50 4.96 10.28 -5.07
CA ALA A 50 6.12 9.88 -4.27
C ALA A 50 5.92 8.52 -3.60
N PHE A 51 4.75 8.28 -3.01
CA PHE A 51 4.38 6.99 -2.44
C PHE A 51 4.45 5.85 -3.47
N TYR A 52 3.76 5.97 -4.61
CA TYR A 52 3.73 4.89 -5.63
C TYR A 52 5.14 4.56 -6.13
N LEU A 53 5.97 5.59 -6.37
CA LEU A 53 7.34 5.40 -6.83
C LEU A 53 8.20 4.70 -5.77
N MET A 54 8.15 5.16 -4.51
CA MET A 54 8.93 4.59 -3.41
C MET A 54 8.47 3.18 -3.04
N TYR A 55 7.16 2.96 -2.94
CA TYR A 55 6.60 1.67 -2.58
C TYR A 55 6.88 0.62 -3.67
N GLY A 56 6.82 1.02 -4.95
CA GLY A 56 7.27 0.18 -6.05
C GLY A 56 8.74 -0.26 -5.91
N VAL A 57 9.64 0.65 -5.51
CA VAL A 57 11.05 0.31 -5.24
C VAL A 57 11.14 -0.69 -4.08
N ALA A 58 10.38 -0.47 -3.01
CA ALA A 58 10.41 -1.36 -1.86
C ALA A 58 9.92 -2.78 -2.20
N LEU A 59 8.82 -2.91 -2.95
CA LEU A 59 8.36 -4.21 -3.45
C LEU A 59 9.41 -4.90 -4.31
N MET A 60 10.12 -4.15 -5.15
CA MET A 60 11.23 -4.70 -5.93
C MET A 60 12.35 -5.25 -5.04
N VAL A 61 12.75 -4.52 -4.00
CA VAL A 61 13.84 -4.92 -3.11
C VAL A 61 13.46 -6.09 -2.20
N PHE A 62 12.27 -6.07 -1.62
CA PHE A 62 11.89 -7.01 -0.56
C PHE A 62 11.11 -8.24 -1.06
N ALA A 63 10.31 -8.10 -2.14
CA ALA A 63 9.50 -9.20 -2.65
C ALA A 63 10.06 -9.78 -3.95
N VAL A 64 10.34 -8.95 -4.96
CA VAL A 64 10.58 -9.40 -6.34
C VAL A 64 12.04 -9.79 -6.61
N ALA A 65 13.00 -8.92 -6.30
CA ALA A 65 14.43 -9.15 -6.59
C ALA A 65 15.03 -10.37 -5.87
N PRO A 66 14.72 -10.65 -4.59
CA PRO A 66 15.30 -11.80 -3.90
C PRO A 66 14.77 -13.15 -4.42
N GLY A 67 13.68 -13.15 -5.21
CA GLY A 67 13.15 -14.36 -5.83
C GLY A 67 13.81 -14.70 -7.18
N GLY A 68 14.17 -13.69 -7.98
CA GLY A 68 14.63 -13.95 -9.35
C GLY A 68 13.62 -14.78 -10.17
N VAL A 69 14.09 -15.40 -11.26
CA VAL A 69 13.21 -16.13 -12.21
C VAL A 69 12.87 -17.54 -11.73
N THR A 70 13.65 -18.10 -10.79
CA THR A 70 13.56 -19.50 -10.38
C THR A 70 12.81 -19.72 -9.06
N THR A 71 12.49 -18.65 -8.32
CA THR A 71 11.74 -18.78 -7.06
C THR A 71 10.24 -18.96 -7.34
N PRO A 72 9.57 -19.87 -6.62
CA PRO A 72 8.13 -20.02 -6.71
C PRO A 72 7.42 -18.70 -6.38
N TRP A 73 6.41 -18.33 -7.17
CA TRP A 73 5.61 -17.12 -6.97
C TRP A 73 5.03 -17.01 -5.54
N ARG A 74 4.81 -18.14 -4.86
CA ARG A 74 4.36 -18.22 -3.46
C ARG A 74 5.32 -17.51 -2.50
N GLY A 75 6.64 -17.61 -2.73
CA GLY A 75 7.64 -16.93 -1.91
C GLY A 75 7.60 -15.42 -2.11
N THR A 76 7.44 -14.98 -3.35
CA THR A 76 7.24 -13.55 -3.69
C THR A 76 5.95 -13.03 -3.06
N LEU A 77 4.84 -13.78 -3.15
CA LEU A 77 3.57 -13.41 -2.53
C LEU A 77 3.70 -13.26 -1.01
N ALA A 78 4.29 -14.24 -0.32
CA ALA A 78 4.44 -14.19 1.13
C ALA A 78 5.30 -13.00 1.59
N ARG A 79 6.39 -12.70 0.86
CA ARG A 79 7.25 -11.54 1.16
C ARG A 79 6.52 -10.23 0.87
N GLY A 80 5.77 -10.15 -0.23
CA GLY A 80 4.94 -9.00 -0.57
C GLY A 80 3.89 -8.72 0.51
N ALA A 81 3.17 -9.76 0.92
CA ALA A 81 2.14 -9.65 1.96
C ALA A 81 2.70 -9.24 3.32
N LEU A 82 3.85 -9.80 3.73
CA LEU A 82 4.49 -9.37 4.97
C LEU A 82 4.99 -7.92 4.89
N PHE A 83 5.59 -7.54 3.76
CA PHE A 83 6.04 -6.17 3.55
C PHE A 83 4.88 -5.17 3.62
N GLY A 84 3.79 -5.48 2.93
CA GLY A 84 2.57 -4.68 2.93
C GLY A 84 1.92 -4.61 4.30
N LEU A 85 1.74 -5.74 4.97
CA LEU A 85 1.25 -5.79 6.36
C LEU A 85 2.03 -4.83 7.26
N PHE A 86 3.36 -4.87 7.21
CA PHE A 86 4.19 -4.01 8.06
C PHE A 86 4.13 -2.54 7.64
N ALA A 87 4.07 -2.24 6.34
CA ALA A 87 3.96 -0.86 5.87
C ALA A 87 2.65 -0.22 6.34
N TYR A 88 1.52 -0.89 6.13
CA TYR A 88 0.20 -0.41 6.53
C TYR A 88 0.05 -0.42 8.05
N ALA A 89 0.53 -1.46 8.75
CA ALA A 89 0.54 -1.48 10.21
C ALA A 89 1.37 -0.33 10.81
N THR A 90 2.49 0.05 10.17
CA THR A 90 3.29 1.20 10.62
C THR A 90 2.47 2.48 10.56
N TYR A 91 1.71 2.71 9.49
CA TYR A 91 0.84 3.88 9.37
C TYR A 91 -0.32 3.83 10.37
N ASP A 92 -1.10 2.75 10.33
CA ASP A 92 -2.34 2.61 11.11
C ASP A 92 -2.12 2.54 12.61
N LEU A 93 -1.18 1.69 13.06
CA LEU A 93 -0.95 1.52 14.50
C LEU A 93 -0.30 2.76 15.11
N THR A 94 0.54 3.48 14.35
CA THR A 94 1.10 4.76 14.80
C THR A 94 0.01 5.82 14.91
N ASN A 95 -0.89 5.92 13.94
CA ASN A 95 -2.03 6.84 14.01
C ASN A 95 -2.98 6.48 15.15
N MET A 96 -3.26 5.19 15.37
CA MET A 96 -4.05 4.74 16.51
C MET A 96 -3.40 5.06 17.87
N ALA A 97 -2.07 5.09 17.93
CA ALA A 97 -1.35 5.47 19.15
C ALA A 97 -1.27 6.99 19.38
N THR A 98 -1.39 7.81 18.33
CA THR A 98 -1.09 9.25 18.38
C THR A 98 -2.29 10.17 18.16
N LEU A 99 -3.31 9.70 17.42
CA LEU A 99 -4.50 10.46 17.08
C LEU A 99 -5.70 9.99 17.92
N ARG A 100 -6.55 10.93 18.32
CA ARG A 100 -7.78 10.63 19.08
C ARG A 100 -8.83 10.03 18.13
N ASP A 101 -9.61 9.08 18.65
CA ASP A 101 -10.77 8.47 17.97
C ASP A 101 -10.44 7.79 16.61
N TRP A 102 -9.20 7.33 16.44
CA TRP A 102 -8.79 6.59 15.25
C TRP A 102 -9.50 5.21 15.17
N PRO A 103 -10.21 4.87 14.07
CA PRO A 103 -11.05 3.67 14.04
C PRO A 103 -10.26 2.36 13.85
N LEU A 104 -10.33 1.46 14.83
CA LEU A 104 -9.68 0.14 14.75
C LEU A 104 -10.14 -0.68 13.53
N ALA A 105 -11.45 -0.64 13.20
CA ALA A 105 -11.99 -1.39 12.07
C ALA A 105 -11.38 -0.92 10.74
N MET A 106 -11.16 0.38 10.58
CA MET A 106 -10.50 0.95 9.40
C MET A 106 -9.07 0.43 9.28
N SER A 107 -8.31 0.45 10.37
CA SER A 107 -6.94 -0.06 10.38
C SER A 107 -6.82 -1.55 10.07
N LEU A 108 -7.72 -2.38 10.61
CA LEU A 108 -7.73 -3.81 10.30
C LEU A 108 -8.04 -4.07 8.83
N MET A 109 -8.95 -3.30 8.23
CA MET A 109 -9.26 -3.40 6.80
C MET A 109 -8.08 -2.94 5.94
N ASP A 110 -7.44 -1.82 6.28
CA ASP A 110 -6.34 -1.25 5.49
C ASP A 110 -5.09 -2.16 5.55
N MET A 111 -4.75 -2.68 6.73
CA MET A 111 -3.70 -3.70 6.87
C MET A 111 -4.00 -4.99 6.09
N ALA A 112 -5.25 -5.45 6.09
CA ALA A 112 -5.66 -6.65 5.37
C ALA A 112 -5.63 -6.45 3.85
N TRP A 113 -5.98 -5.26 3.36
CA TRP A 113 -5.91 -4.92 1.94
C TRP A 113 -4.46 -4.72 1.46
N GLY A 114 -3.63 -4.08 2.28
CA GLY A 114 -2.22 -3.83 1.97
C GLY A 114 -1.34 -5.08 1.94
N SER A 115 -1.82 -6.20 2.50
CA SER A 115 -1.13 -7.51 2.55
C SER A 115 -1.45 -8.38 1.32
#